data_AF-A0A6P8EST2-F1
#
_entry.id   AF-A0A6P8EST2-F1
#
_cell.length_a   1.000
_cell.length_b   1.000
_cell.length_c   1.000
_cell.angle_alpha   90.00
_cell.angle_beta   90.00
_cell.angle_gamma   90.00
#
_symmetry.space_group_name_H-M   'P 1'
#
loop_
_entity.id
_entity.type
_entity.pdbx_description
1 polymer ?
#
loop_
_entity_poly.entity_id
_entity_poly.type
_entity_poly.pdbx_seq_one_letter_code
_entity_poly.pdbx_strand_id
1 'polypeptide(L)'
;MAKAVYLEHYLDSIEGLPYELQRNFTLMSELDNRTEEQKAEIDKLAEDYVANVKNLASEQRVQHLQKIENAYTKCKEYSDDKVQLAMQIYELVDKHIRRLDADLARFENDLKDKLDSSSQESSDEKRLKKDKSVRDKKVSRTQKDSDPDSPGRKKVKNRIFPPSVLSPNNTDLAMHPSDVLDMPVDPNEPTYCLCSQVSYGEMIGCDNLDCPIEWFHFACVGLATKPKGKWYCPCCIKEMRKK
;
A
#
# COMPACT_ATOMS: atom_id res chain seq x y z
N MET A 1 26.05 5.41 -23.09
CA MET A 1 26.22 6.24 -21.89
C MET A 1 24.94 6.33 -21.05
N ALA A 2 23.78 6.65 -21.62
CA ALA A 2 22.52 6.74 -20.85
C ALA A 2 22.19 5.48 -20.03
N LYS A 3 22.28 4.26 -20.61
CA LYS A 3 22.07 2.98 -19.89
C LYS A 3 22.92 2.76 -18.64
N ALA A 4 24.12 3.32 -18.57
CA ALA A 4 25.02 3.16 -17.42
C ALA A 4 24.59 4.06 -16.25
N VAL A 5 24.23 5.31 -16.55
CA VAL A 5 23.73 6.29 -15.56
C VAL A 5 22.40 5.85 -14.94
N TYR A 6 21.52 5.17 -15.70
CA TYR A 6 20.27 4.64 -15.15
C TYR A 6 20.48 3.48 -14.19
N LEU A 7 21.44 2.59 -14.48
CA LEU A 7 21.75 1.47 -13.60
C LEU A 7 22.37 1.99 -12.30
N GLU A 8 23.24 3.00 -12.38
CA GLU A 8 23.82 3.67 -11.22
C GLU A 8 22.74 4.34 -10.35
N HIS A 9 21.77 5.05 -10.93
CA HIS A 9 20.69 5.69 -10.15
C HIS A 9 19.74 4.68 -9.47
N TYR A 10 19.48 3.54 -10.12
CA TYR A 10 18.72 2.42 -9.55
C TYR A 10 19.50 1.74 -8.42
N LEU A 11 20.79 1.47 -8.63
CA LEU A 11 21.66 0.87 -7.62
C LEU A 11 21.81 1.79 -6.40
N ASP A 12 22.07 3.09 -6.60
CA ASP A 12 22.13 4.10 -5.53
C ASP A 12 20.81 4.20 -4.75
N SER A 13 19.67 3.98 -5.41
CA SER A 13 18.35 4.03 -4.77
C SER A 13 18.05 2.80 -3.91
N ILE A 14 18.80 1.70 -4.06
CA ILE A 14 18.57 0.43 -3.38
C ILE A 14 19.73 0.03 -2.47
N GLU A 15 20.93 0.61 -2.63
CA GLU A 15 22.14 0.18 -1.93
C GLU A 15 22.03 0.17 -0.40
N GLY A 16 21.28 1.13 0.18
CA GLY A 16 21.05 1.21 1.63
C GLY A 16 19.92 0.34 2.17
N LEU A 17 18.95 -0.05 1.33
CA LEU A 17 17.71 -0.68 1.77
C LEU A 17 17.92 -2.05 2.44
N PRO A 18 18.73 -2.98 1.88
CA PRO A 18 18.97 -4.27 2.52
C PRO A 18 19.59 -4.15 3.91
N TYR A 19 20.53 -3.21 4.10
CA TYR A 19 21.19 -3.00 5.38
C TYR A 19 20.22 -2.41 6.43
N GLU A 20 19.43 -1.40 6.04
CA GLU A 20 18.43 -0.80 6.91
C GLU A 20 17.32 -1.79 7.30
N LEU A 21 16.83 -2.58 6.35
CA LEU A 21 15.87 -3.65 6.63
C LEU A 21 16.45 -4.72 7.55
N GLN A 22 17.67 -5.19 7.28
CA GLN A 22 18.31 -6.20 8.13
C GLN A 22 18.47 -5.69 9.56
N ARG A 23 18.90 -4.44 9.75
CA ARG A 23 19.00 -3.82 11.07
C ARG A 23 17.63 -3.74 11.76
N ASN A 24 16.60 -3.30 11.05
CA ASN A 24 15.26 -3.16 11.61
C ASN A 24 14.62 -4.51 11.95
N PHE A 25 14.79 -5.55 11.12
CA PHE A 25 14.31 -6.90 11.43
C PHE A 25 15.07 -7.55 12.58
N THR A 26 16.37 -7.27 12.72
CA THR A 26 17.15 -7.72 13.88
C THR A 26 16.60 -7.09 15.15
N LEU A 27 16.35 -5.77 15.14
CA LEU A 27 15.75 -5.07 16.27
C LEU A 27 14.33 -5.56 16.59
N MET A 28 13.52 -5.85 15.57
CA MET A 28 12.18 -6.43 15.75
C MET A 28 12.26 -7.78 16.46
N SER A 29 13.17 -8.66 16.02
CA SER A 29 13.40 -9.96 16.65
C SER A 29 13.89 -9.85 18.10
N GLU A 30 14.75 -8.86 18.40
CA GLU A 30 15.17 -8.58 19.77
C GLU A 30 14.00 -8.12 20.66
N LEU A 31 13.13 -7.24 20.15
CA LEU A 31 11.93 -6.80 20.86
C LEU A 31 10.92 -7.94 21.03
N ASP A 32 10.77 -8.80 20.03
CA ASP A 32 9.94 -10.01 20.09
C ASP A 32 10.39 -10.92 21.23
N ASN A 33 11.69 -11.24 21.29
CA ASN A 33 12.27 -12.07 22.34
C ASN A 33 12.07 -11.44 23.73
N ARG A 34 12.34 -10.14 23.88
CA ARG A 34 12.11 -9.44 25.17
C ARG A 34 10.64 -9.44 25.59
N THR A 35 9.73 -9.28 24.64
CA THR A 35 8.28 -9.34 24.92
C THR A 35 7.89 -10.73 25.39
N GLU A 36 8.40 -11.79 24.73
CA GLU A 36 8.09 -13.17 25.09
C GLU A 36 8.69 -13.56 26.46
N GLU A 37 9.91 -13.10 26.76
CA GLU A 37 10.52 -13.25 28.09
C GLU A 37 9.68 -12.56 29.18
N GLN A 38 9.17 -11.34 28.94
CA GLN A 38 8.30 -10.67 29.90
C GLN A 38 6.97 -11.41 30.11
N LYS A 39 6.35 -11.92 29.04
CA LYS A 39 5.14 -12.74 29.17
C LYS A 39 5.38 -13.99 30.00
N ALA A 40 6.48 -14.71 29.75
CA ALA A 40 6.83 -15.90 30.51
C ALA A 40 7.05 -15.58 32.00
N GLU A 41 7.66 -14.43 32.32
CA GLU A 41 7.82 -13.98 33.71
C GLU A 41 6.47 -13.59 34.34
N ILE A 42 5.58 -12.93 33.59
CA ILE A 42 4.21 -12.62 34.04
C ILE A 42 3.45 -13.91 34.36
N ASP A 43 3.48 -14.90 33.47
CA ASP A 43 2.80 -16.18 33.65
C ASP A 43 3.33 -16.89 34.91
N LYS A 44 4.65 -16.93 35.09
CA LYS A 44 5.28 -17.50 36.28
C LYS A 44 4.88 -16.77 37.57
N LEU A 45 4.88 -15.43 37.57
CA LEU A 45 4.47 -14.63 38.74
C LEU A 45 2.98 -14.84 39.05
N ALA A 46 2.14 -14.97 38.02
CA ALA A 46 0.71 -15.22 38.16
C ALA A 46 0.44 -16.63 38.71
N GLU A 47 1.11 -17.66 38.19
CA GLU A 47 1.03 -19.03 38.69
C GLU A 47 1.46 -19.14 40.16
N ASP A 48 2.60 -18.52 40.52
CA ASP A 48 3.09 -18.49 41.90
C ASP A 48 2.12 -17.78 42.84
N TYR A 49 1.56 -16.64 42.40
CA TYR A 49 0.55 -15.92 43.16
C TYR A 49 -0.70 -16.78 43.40
N VAL A 50 -1.27 -17.38 42.34
CA VAL A 50 -2.48 -18.20 42.46
C VAL A 50 -2.24 -19.43 43.34
N ALA A 51 -1.07 -20.06 43.26
CA ALA A 51 -0.70 -21.20 44.09
C ALA A 51 -0.59 -20.82 45.58
N ASN A 52 -0.02 -19.65 45.88
CA ASN A 52 0.35 -19.28 47.26
C ASN A 52 -0.58 -18.25 47.92
N VAL A 53 -1.55 -17.66 47.20
CA VAL A 53 -2.40 -16.53 47.67
C VAL A 53 -3.06 -16.77 49.03
N LYS A 54 -3.50 -18.01 49.31
CA LYS A 54 -4.17 -18.38 50.56
C LYS A 54 -3.24 -18.30 51.77
N ASN A 55 -1.94 -18.49 51.55
CA ASN A 55 -0.91 -18.51 52.58
C ASN A 55 -0.18 -17.15 52.71
N LEU A 56 -0.42 -16.21 51.79
CA LEU A 56 0.21 -14.89 51.80
C LEU A 56 -0.55 -13.90 52.68
N ALA A 57 0.19 -13.06 53.41
CA ALA A 57 -0.36 -11.91 54.14
C ALA A 57 -0.82 -10.81 53.18
N SER A 58 -1.72 -9.92 53.64
CA SER A 58 -2.29 -8.85 52.80
C SER A 58 -1.23 -7.97 52.13
N GLU A 59 -0.18 -7.62 52.86
CA GLU A 59 0.91 -6.79 52.33
C GLU A 59 1.72 -7.52 51.25
N GLN A 60 2.01 -8.81 51.45
CA GLN A 60 2.70 -9.64 50.46
C GLN A 60 1.87 -9.81 49.19
N ARG A 61 0.54 -9.92 49.32
CA ARG A 61 -0.35 -10.00 48.14
C ARG A 61 -0.28 -8.73 47.30
N VAL A 62 -0.28 -7.56 47.94
CA VAL A 62 -0.13 -6.27 47.25
C VAL A 62 1.23 -6.20 46.55
N GLN A 63 2.31 -6.60 47.22
CA GLN A 63 3.64 -6.62 46.61
C GLN A 63 3.74 -7.57 45.41
N HIS A 64 3.12 -8.75 45.47
CA HIS A 64 3.08 -9.66 44.31
C HIS A 64 2.30 -9.06 43.14
N LEU A 65 1.12 -8.49 43.40
CA LEU A 65 0.32 -7.85 42.36
C LEU A 65 1.06 -6.67 41.72
N GLN A 66 1.77 -5.86 42.51
CA GLN A 66 2.62 -4.77 41.98
C GLN A 66 3.75 -5.30 41.08
N LYS A 67 4.37 -6.45 41.41
CA LYS A 67 5.38 -7.06 40.53
C LYS A 67 4.78 -7.48 39.19
N ILE A 68 3.61 -8.11 39.21
CA ILE A 68 2.87 -8.52 38.01
C ILE A 68 2.49 -7.29 37.18
N GLU A 69 1.96 -6.23 37.80
CA GLU A 69 1.59 -4.97 37.14
C GLU A 69 2.80 -4.29 36.47
N ASN A 70 3.94 -4.24 37.17
CA ASN A 70 5.17 -3.68 36.61
C ASN A 70 5.70 -4.49 35.42
N ALA A 71 5.61 -5.83 35.49
CA ALA A 71 5.99 -6.69 34.37
C ALA A 71 5.05 -6.52 33.17
N TYR A 72 3.73 -6.42 33.41
CA TYR A 72 2.75 -6.10 32.36
C TYR A 72 3.01 -4.75 31.71
N THR A 73 3.34 -3.73 32.50
CA THR A 73 3.65 -2.39 31.99
C THR A 73 4.84 -2.44 31.04
N LYS A 74 5.93 -3.12 31.44
CA LYS A 74 7.10 -3.32 30.58
C LYS A 74 6.80 -4.14 29.32
N CYS A 75 6.01 -5.21 29.46
CA CYS A 75 5.58 -6.02 28.32
C CYS A 75 4.79 -5.18 27.31
N LYS A 76 3.94 -4.27 27.80
CA LYS A 76 3.20 -3.33 26.97
C LYS A 76 4.14 -2.33 26.28
N GLU A 77 5.10 -1.75 27.00
CA GLU A 77 6.09 -0.84 26.42
C GLU A 77 6.86 -1.51 25.26
N TYR A 78 7.35 -2.74 25.44
CA TYR A 78 7.99 -3.48 24.34
C TYR A 78 7.03 -3.77 23.17
N SER A 79 5.75 -4.00 23.45
CA SER A 79 4.75 -4.22 22.41
C SER A 79 4.47 -2.94 21.62
N ASP A 80 4.40 -1.79 22.29
CA ASP A 80 4.23 -0.48 21.66
C ASP A 80 5.46 -0.13 20.80
N ASP A 81 6.67 -0.36 21.30
CA ASP A 81 7.93 -0.19 20.54
C ASP A 81 7.97 -1.04 19.28
N LYS A 82 7.47 -2.28 19.33
CA LYS A 82 7.35 -3.16 18.15
C LYS A 82 6.41 -2.57 17.10
N VAL A 83 5.26 -2.04 17.52
CA VAL A 83 4.31 -1.41 16.59
C VAL A 83 4.97 -0.21 15.92
N GLN A 84 5.66 0.63 16.67
CA GLN A 84 6.38 1.78 16.11
C GLN A 84 7.47 1.34 15.13
N LEU A 85 8.24 0.31 15.45
CA LEU A 85 9.26 -0.22 14.54
C LEU A 85 8.64 -0.82 13.27
N ALA A 86 7.49 -1.49 13.37
CA ALA A 86 6.78 -2.02 12.20
C ALA A 86 6.31 -0.89 11.28
N MET A 87 5.77 0.19 11.85
CA MET A 87 5.40 1.38 11.09
C MET A 87 6.62 2.00 10.38
N GLN A 88 7.76 2.11 11.07
CA GLN A 88 8.99 2.62 10.46
C GLN A 88 9.50 1.76 9.30
N ILE A 89 9.44 0.42 9.43
CA ILE A 89 9.80 -0.51 8.36
C ILE A 89 8.85 -0.32 7.16
N TYR A 90 7.55 -0.20 7.42
CA TYR A 90 6.55 -0.01 6.38
C TYR A 90 6.78 1.30 5.62
N GLU A 91 6.97 2.42 6.32
CA GLU A 91 7.26 3.73 5.74
C GLU A 91 8.56 3.73 4.93
N LEU A 92 9.59 3.02 5.42
CA LEU A 92 10.84 2.85 4.68
C LEU A 92 10.58 2.14 3.35
N VAL A 93 9.88 1.01 3.37
CA VAL A 93 9.57 0.23 2.16
C VAL A 93 8.70 1.04 1.19
N ASP A 94 7.62 1.69 1.66
CA ASP A 94 6.76 2.55 0.83
C ASP A 94 7.54 3.69 0.17
N LYS A 95 8.46 4.33 0.91
CA LYS A 95 9.35 5.36 0.36
C LYS A 95 10.22 4.82 -0.78
N HIS A 96 10.76 3.61 -0.64
CA HIS A 96 11.55 2.97 -1.70
C HIS A 96 10.68 2.57 -2.90
N ILE A 97 9.47 2.05 -2.68
CA ILE A 97 8.50 1.75 -3.75
C ILE A 97 8.21 3.02 -4.57
N ARG A 98 7.79 4.11 -3.92
CA ARG A 98 7.49 5.40 -4.59
C ARG A 98 8.66 5.95 -5.38
N ARG A 99 9.88 5.77 -4.87
CA ARG A 99 11.11 6.21 -5.55
C ARG A 99 11.34 5.39 -6.81
N LEU A 100 11.21 4.07 -6.73
CA LEU A 100 11.34 3.17 -7.88
C LEU A 100 10.26 3.45 -8.93
N ASP A 101 9.01 3.67 -8.52
CA ASP A 101 7.92 4.02 -9.43
C ASP A 101 8.18 5.35 -10.16
N ALA A 102 8.70 6.36 -9.44
CA ALA A 102 9.05 7.64 -10.05
C ALA A 102 10.22 7.51 -11.05
N ASP A 103 11.22 6.69 -10.73
CA ASP A 103 12.34 6.42 -11.63
C ASP A 103 11.90 5.62 -12.87
N LEU A 104 10.99 4.64 -12.70
CA LEU A 104 10.36 3.92 -13.82
C LEU A 104 9.56 4.85 -14.72
N ALA A 105 8.71 5.71 -14.17
CA ALA A 105 7.92 6.67 -14.96
C ALA A 105 8.80 7.66 -15.73
N ARG A 106 9.91 8.12 -15.14
CA ARG A 106 10.91 8.94 -15.85
C ARG A 106 11.54 8.17 -17.00
N PHE A 107 11.89 6.90 -16.78
CA PHE A 107 12.48 6.03 -17.79
C PHE A 107 11.53 5.79 -18.97
N GLU A 108 10.25 5.54 -18.70
CA GLU A 108 9.23 5.36 -19.75
C GLU A 108 9.07 6.63 -20.62
N ASN A 109 9.05 7.81 -20.00
CA ASN A 109 9.00 9.09 -20.73
C ASN A 109 10.26 9.33 -21.59
N ASP A 110 11.46 9.09 -21.03
CA ASP A 110 12.73 9.22 -21.77
C ASP A 110 12.81 8.28 -22.99
N LEU A 111 12.22 7.07 -22.89
CA LEU A 111 12.14 6.12 -24.00
C LEU A 111 11.16 6.60 -25.08
N LYS A 112 10.02 7.14 -24.66
CA LYS A 112 9.01 7.69 -25.56
C LYS A 112 9.54 8.89 -26.34
N ASP A 113 10.23 9.81 -25.67
CA ASP A 113 10.87 10.97 -26.31
C ASP A 113 11.95 10.58 -27.32
N LYS A 114 12.76 9.55 -27.03
CA LYS A 114 13.74 9.01 -27.98
C LYS A 114 13.10 8.34 -29.20
N LEU A 115 11.96 7.68 -29.02
CA LEU A 115 11.19 7.08 -30.12
C LEU A 115 10.54 8.14 -31.02
N ASP A 116 9.97 9.19 -30.43
CA ASP A 116 9.38 10.31 -31.18
C ASP A 116 10.47 11.12 -31.91
N SER A 117 11.63 11.35 -31.28
CA SER A 117 12.78 12.02 -31.91
C SER A 117 13.34 11.24 -33.11
N SER A 118 13.38 9.90 -33.01
CA SER A 118 13.86 9.03 -34.11
C SER A 118 12.88 8.96 -35.29
N SER A 119 11.60 9.26 -35.06
CA SER A 119 10.56 9.27 -36.09
C SER A 119 10.56 10.58 -36.91
N GLN A 120 10.96 11.70 -36.29
CA GLN A 120 11.02 13.01 -36.94
C GLN A 120 12.21 13.16 -37.91
N GLU A 121 13.36 12.53 -37.66
CA GLU A 121 14.51 12.59 -38.59
C GLU A 121 14.27 11.86 -39.93
N SER A 122 13.27 10.97 -40.01
CA SER A 122 12.91 10.28 -41.27
C SER A 122 12.04 11.10 -42.23
N SER A 123 11.50 12.24 -41.77
CA SER A 123 10.53 13.05 -42.54
C SER A 123 11.13 14.31 -43.18
N ASP A 124 12.34 14.74 -42.80
CA ASP A 124 12.96 15.97 -43.34
C ASP A 124 13.73 15.79 -44.66
N GLU A 125 14.05 14.56 -45.09
CA GLU A 125 14.73 14.32 -46.39
C GLU A 125 13.80 14.32 -47.62
N LYS A 126 12.48 14.45 -47.46
CA LYS A 126 11.51 14.42 -48.58
C LYS A 126 10.79 15.74 -48.87
N ARG A 127 11.38 16.89 -48.56
CA ARG A 127 10.78 18.20 -48.91
C ARG A 127 11.63 19.13 -49.77
N LEU A 128 12.48 18.58 -50.63
CA LEU A 128 13.16 19.33 -51.70
C LEU A 128 12.79 18.77 -53.08
N LYS A 129 11.65 19.24 -53.62
CA LYS A 129 11.35 19.42 -55.06
C LYS A 129 9.87 19.74 -55.28
N LYS A 130 9.50 21.03 -55.32
CA LYS A 130 8.67 21.58 -56.41
C LYS A 130 8.78 23.10 -56.46
N ASP A 131 8.80 23.56 -57.69
CA ASP A 131 9.37 24.79 -58.24
C ASP A 131 8.45 26.03 -58.15
N LYS A 132 9.11 27.19 -58.01
CA LYS A 132 8.85 28.59 -58.45
C LYS A 132 7.44 29.06 -58.89
N SER A 133 7.08 30.28 -58.44
CA SER A 133 6.74 31.49 -59.25
C SER A 133 6.16 32.61 -58.36
N VAL A 134 6.90 33.67 -57.98
CA VAL A 134 6.98 35.03 -58.59
C VAL A 134 5.71 35.94 -58.47
N ARG A 135 5.87 36.97 -57.62
CA ARG A 135 5.43 38.40 -57.64
C ARG A 135 4.01 38.92 -57.33
N ASP A 136 4.03 39.86 -56.36
CA ASP A 136 3.44 41.23 -56.29
C ASP A 136 1.92 41.49 -56.22
N LYS A 137 1.48 42.07 -55.07
CA LYS A 137 0.61 43.28 -54.86
C LYS A 137 -0.03 43.25 -53.46
N LYS A 138 0.30 44.16 -52.54
CA LYS A 138 -0.21 45.55 -52.28
C LYS A 138 -1.58 45.63 -51.54
N VAL A 139 -1.50 46.05 -50.26
CA VAL A 139 -2.33 47.00 -49.46
C VAL A 139 -3.88 46.89 -49.53
N SER A 140 -4.57 46.81 -48.37
CA SER A 140 -5.53 47.83 -47.85
C SER A 140 -6.47 47.33 -46.74
N ARG A 141 -6.81 48.25 -45.83
CA ARG A 141 -7.70 48.20 -44.66
C ARG A 141 -9.21 48.06 -44.99
N THR A 142 -10.00 47.64 -43.99
CA THR A 142 -11.27 48.21 -43.41
C THR A 142 -12.16 47.05 -42.88
N GLN A 143 -12.42 46.88 -41.58
CA GLN A 143 -13.36 47.52 -40.63
C GLN A 143 -14.87 47.21 -40.83
N LYS A 144 -15.52 46.85 -39.70
CA LYS A 144 -16.97 46.93 -39.36
C LYS A 144 -17.83 45.71 -39.76
N ASP A 145 -18.86 45.23 -39.04
CA ASP A 145 -19.38 45.20 -37.65
C ASP A 145 -20.59 44.23 -37.70
N SER A 146 -20.96 43.59 -36.58
CA SER A 146 -22.34 43.33 -36.10
C SER A 146 -22.54 41.98 -35.38
N ASP A 147 -22.80 42.10 -34.07
CA ASP A 147 -23.55 41.20 -33.16
C ASP A 147 -25.04 41.09 -33.61
N PRO A 148 -25.91 40.17 -33.09
CA PRO A 148 -26.05 39.81 -31.67
C PRO A 148 -26.42 38.34 -31.32
N ASP A 149 -26.23 38.00 -30.04
CA ASP A 149 -27.29 37.55 -29.09
C ASP A 149 -26.82 36.45 -28.12
N SER A 150 -27.09 36.68 -26.83
CA SER A 150 -26.79 35.82 -25.68
C SER A 150 -28.04 35.78 -24.80
N PRO A 151 -28.39 34.68 -24.12
CA PRO A 151 -28.04 34.54 -22.68
C PRO A 151 -27.92 33.07 -22.20
N GLY A 152 -27.35 32.66 -21.06
CA GLY A 152 -26.68 33.32 -19.94
C GLY A 152 -26.49 32.36 -18.74
N ARG A 153 -25.51 32.69 -17.87
CA ARG A 153 -25.39 32.44 -16.38
C ARG A 153 -25.27 30.98 -15.88
N LYS A 154 -24.43 30.58 -14.88
CA LYS A 154 -24.00 31.16 -13.58
C LYS A 154 -22.62 30.55 -13.17
N LYS A 155 -21.55 31.31 -12.86
CA LYS A 155 -21.05 31.81 -11.55
C LYS A 155 -20.75 30.76 -10.43
N VAL A 156 -19.46 30.51 -10.11
CA VAL A 156 -18.64 31.04 -8.94
C VAL A 156 -18.67 30.09 -7.71
N LYS A 157 -17.56 29.64 -7.08
CA LYS A 157 -16.67 30.43 -6.18
C LYS A 157 -15.44 29.63 -5.71
N ASN A 158 -14.30 30.30 -5.75
CA ASN A 158 -13.01 30.00 -5.11
C ASN A 158 -13.06 30.32 -3.60
N ARG A 159 -12.43 29.54 -2.71
CA ARG A 159 -11.82 30.00 -1.45
C ARG A 159 -10.72 29.06 -0.93
N ILE A 160 -9.75 29.69 -0.29
CA ILE A 160 -8.39 29.27 0.05
C ILE A 160 -8.21 29.40 1.58
N PHE A 161 -7.60 28.37 2.22
CA PHE A 161 -6.85 28.25 3.52
C PHE A 161 -7.49 28.68 4.87
N PRO A 162 -7.15 28.05 6.03
CA PRO A 162 -5.82 28.20 6.68
C PRO A 162 -5.22 26.93 7.36
N PRO A 163 -3.89 26.95 7.67
CA PRO A 163 -3.25 26.07 8.65
C PRO A 163 -3.14 26.76 10.03
N SER A 164 -3.16 26.00 11.14
CA SER A 164 -2.70 26.45 12.46
C SER A 164 -2.57 25.30 13.46
N VAL A 165 -1.82 25.59 14.52
CA VAL A 165 -0.93 24.75 15.34
C VAL A 165 -1.46 24.48 16.78
N LEU A 166 -1.05 23.33 17.35
CA LEU A 166 -0.72 22.96 18.76
C LEU A 166 -1.78 22.84 19.92
N SER A 167 -1.91 21.59 20.45
CA SER A 167 -2.00 21.05 21.85
C SER A 167 -3.03 21.56 22.92
N PRO A 168 -3.25 20.89 24.09
CA PRO A 168 -3.32 19.46 24.48
C PRO A 168 -4.56 19.09 25.38
N ASN A 169 -4.70 17.79 25.72
CA ASN A 169 -5.45 17.13 26.82
C ASN A 169 -6.99 16.87 26.78
N ASN A 170 -7.30 15.56 26.84
CA ASN A 170 -8.16 14.81 27.79
C ASN A 170 -9.33 13.97 27.22
N THR A 171 -9.13 12.63 27.32
CA THR A 171 -10.08 11.56 27.71
C THR A 171 -11.49 11.54 27.12
N ASP A 172 -11.78 10.56 26.24
CA ASP A 172 -12.67 9.42 26.54
C ASP A 172 -12.65 8.41 25.38
N LEU A 173 -12.91 7.15 25.69
CA LEU A 173 -12.75 5.96 24.86
C LEU A 173 -13.95 5.73 23.94
N ALA A 174 -13.70 5.65 22.63
CA ALA A 174 -14.50 4.86 21.69
C ALA A 174 -13.64 4.50 20.48
N MET A 175 -12.67 3.62 20.68
CA MET A 175 -11.83 3.11 19.61
C MET A 175 -12.67 2.14 18.77
N HIS A 176 -13.16 2.62 17.63
CA HIS A 176 -13.88 1.80 16.66
C HIS A 176 -12.86 0.85 16.01
N PRO A 177 -13.14 -0.46 15.86
CA PRO A 177 -12.20 -1.42 15.24
C PRO A 177 -11.97 -1.17 13.74
N SER A 178 -12.47 -0.06 13.19
CA SER A 178 -12.33 0.34 11.80
C SER A 178 -11.15 1.29 11.55
N ASP A 179 -10.57 1.91 12.58
CA ASP A 179 -9.50 2.90 12.41
C ASP A 179 -8.08 2.31 12.29
N VAL A 180 -7.94 0.98 12.33
CA VAL A 180 -6.66 0.25 12.15
C VAL A 180 -6.60 -0.50 10.80
N LEU A 181 -7.66 -0.46 9.99
CA LEU A 181 -7.75 -1.21 8.72
C LEU A 181 -8.07 -0.32 7.52
N ASP A 182 -7.43 0.85 7.40
CA ASP A 182 -7.40 1.58 6.13
C ASP A 182 -5.96 1.73 5.64
N MET A 183 -5.28 0.59 5.56
CA MET A 183 -4.13 0.45 4.67
C MET A 183 -4.72 0.25 3.27
N PRO A 184 -4.47 1.15 2.31
CA PRO A 184 -5.03 1.01 0.98
C PRO A 184 -4.60 -0.33 0.40
N VAL A 185 -5.57 -1.18 0.06
CA VAL A 185 -5.33 -2.43 -0.67
C VAL A 185 -4.49 -2.07 -1.89
N ASP A 186 -3.31 -2.69 -2.00
CA ASP A 186 -2.38 -2.47 -3.11
C ASP A 186 -3.15 -2.68 -4.43
N PRO A 187 -3.30 -1.65 -5.28
CA PRO A 187 -4.01 -1.77 -6.55
C PRO A 187 -3.43 -2.82 -7.49
N ASN A 188 -2.20 -3.29 -7.23
CA ASN A 188 -1.50 -4.29 -8.00
C ASN A 188 -1.69 -5.72 -7.46
N GLU A 189 -2.42 -5.93 -6.37
CA GLU A 189 -2.71 -7.27 -5.84
C GLU A 189 -3.84 -7.94 -6.65
N PRO A 190 -3.60 -9.10 -7.29
CA PRO A 190 -4.62 -9.80 -8.06
C PRO A 190 -5.79 -10.22 -7.17
N THR A 191 -7.01 -9.90 -7.60
CA THR A 191 -8.23 -10.27 -6.88
C THR A 191 -8.73 -11.64 -7.32
N TYR A 192 -9.18 -12.42 -6.36
CA TYR A 192 -9.64 -13.80 -6.53
C TYR A 192 -11.05 -13.98 -5.95
N CYS A 193 -11.58 -15.19 -6.13
CA CYS A 193 -12.90 -15.61 -5.66
C CYS A 193 -14.07 -14.79 -6.25
N LEU A 194 -15.29 -15.19 -5.89
CA LEU A 194 -16.53 -14.51 -6.26
C LEU A 194 -16.70 -13.14 -5.56
N CYS A 195 -15.91 -12.89 -4.51
CA CYS A 195 -15.93 -11.65 -3.76
C CYS A 195 -14.98 -10.58 -4.34
N SER A 196 -14.17 -10.93 -5.36
CA SER A 196 -13.19 -10.03 -5.97
C SER A 196 -12.29 -9.36 -4.92
N GLN A 197 -11.90 -10.13 -3.91
CA GLN A 197 -10.99 -9.70 -2.84
C GLN A 197 -9.62 -10.36 -3.05
N VAL A 198 -8.61 -9.82 -2.38
CA VAL A 198 -7.26 -10.38 -2.35
C VAL A 198 -7.23 -11.80 -1.76
N SER A 199 -6.12 -12.51 -1.92
CA SER A 199 -5.96 -13.82 -1.28
C SER A 199 -5.90 -13.66 0.25
N TYR A 200 -6.80 -14.33 0.99
CA TYR A 200 -6.78 -14.32 2.45
C TYR A 200 -7.22 -15.67 3.02
N GLY A 201 -6.61 -16.10 4.13
CA GLY A 201 -6.94 -17.36 4.78
C GLY A 201 -6.73 -18.61 3.90
N GLU A 202 -7.55 -19.64 4.10
CA GLU A 202 -7.50 -20.87 3.31
C GLU A 202 -8.21 -20.71 1.96
N MET A 203 -7.51 -21.08 0.88
CA MET A 203 -8.03 -20.99 -0.49
C MET A 203 -8.02 -22.34 -1.20
N ILE A 204 -8.99 -22.54 -2.08
CA ILE A 204 -9.12 -23.73 -2.92
C ILE A 204 -9.09 -23.36 -4.41
N GLY A 205 -8.31 -24.13 -5.17
CA GLY A 205 -8.27 -24.04 -6.62
C GLY A 205 -9.41 -24.87 -7.25
N CYS A 206 -10.06 -24.32 -8.26
CA CYS A 206 -11.02 -25.05 -9.09
C CYS A 206 -10.26 -25.92 -10.10
N ASP A 207 -10.50 -27.23 -10.12
CA ASP A 207 -9.84 -28.18 -11.04
C ASP A 207 -10.30 -28.08 -12.50
N ASN A 208 -11.15 -27.09 -12.84
CA ASN A 208 -11.53 -26.81 -14.21
C ASN A 208 -10.53 -25.82 -14.82
N LEU A 209 -9.78 -26.26 -15.84
CA LEU A 209 -8.76 -25.44 -16.52
C LEU A 209 -9.34 -24.23 -17.24
N ASP A 210 -10.65 -24.23 -17.57
CA ASP A 210 -11.36 -23.11 -18.18
C ASP A 210 -12.05 -22.20 -17.13
N CYS A 211 -11.65 -22.26 -15.86
CA CYS A 211 -12.23 -21.41 -14.82
C CYS A 211 -11.59 -20.01 -14.86
N PRO A 212 -12.35 -18.91 -15.03
CA PRO A 212 -11.77 -17.57 -15.14
C PRO A 212 -11.22 -17.00 -13.82
N ILE A 213 -11.62 -17.56 -12.67
CA ILE A 213 -11.24 -17.05 -11.34
C ILE A 213 -10.19 -17.94 -10.68
N GLU A 214 -10.20 -19.25 -11.01
CA GLU A 214 -9.30 -20.30 -10.54
C GLU A 214 -9.24 -20.55 -9.02
N TRP A 215 -9.26 -19.53 -8.18
CA TRP A 215 -9.05 -19.59 -6.74
C TRP A 215 -10.21 -19.00 -5.93
N PHE A 216 -10.58 -19.66 -4.84
CA PHE A 216 -11.72 -19.28 -4.01
C PHE A 216 -11.42 -19.42 -2.52
N HIS A 217 -11.89 -18.49 -1.68
CA HIS A 217 -11.77 -18.59 -0.23
C HIS A 217 -12.73 -19.65 0.33
N PHE A 218 -12.27 -20.41 1.31
CA PHE A 218 -13.06 -21.45 1.98
C PHE A 218 -14.41 -20.92 2.50
N ALA A 219 -14.38 -19.77 3.18
CA ALA A 219 -15.58 -19.10 3.69
C ALA A 219 -16.56 -18.70 2.58
N CYS A 220 -16.06 -18.21 1.45
CA CYS A 220 -16.88 -17.78 0.32
C CYS A 220 -17.56 -18.94 -0.42
N VAL A 221 -16.98 -20.14 -0.38
CA VAL A 221 -17.55 -21.35 -1.01
C VAL A 221 -18.13 -22.34 0.00
N GLY A 222 -18.22 -21.97 1.28
CA GLY A 222 -18.79 -22.79 2.34
C GLY A 222 -17.99 -24.05 2.69
N LEU A 223 -16.67 -24.03 2.46
CA LEU A 223 -15.76 -25.09 2.88
C LEU A 223 -15.18 -24.74 4.25
N ALA A 224 -15.14 -25.72 5.16
CA ALA A 224 -14.47 -25.60 6.46
C ALA A 224 -13.18 -26.42 6.53
N THR A 225 -12.98 -27.36 5.62
CA THR A 225 -11.81 -28.24 5.56
C THR A 225 -11.50 -28.58 4.11
N LYS A 226 -10.22 -28.81 3.80
CA LYS A 226 -9.78 -29.22 2.46
C LYS A 226 -10.55 -30.47 1.99
N PRO A 227 -11.33 -30.40 0.90
CA PRO A 227 -12.03 -31.54 0.35
C PRO A 227 -11.01 -32.57 -0.18
N LYS A 228 -11.35 -33.86 -0.06
CA LYS A 228 -10.53 -34.95 -0.61
C LYS A 228 -10.93 -35.21 -2.06
N GLY A 229 -10.02 -34.96 -2.99
CA GLY A 229 -10.21 -35.19 -4.42
C GLY A 229 -10.42 -33.90 -5.21
N LYS A 230 -10.96 -34.04 -6.43
CA LYS A 230 -11.18 -32.90 -7.33
C LYS A 230 -12.32 -32.02 -6.84
N TRP A 231 -12.11 -30.71 -6.83
CA TRP A 231 -13.11 -29.72 -6.45
C TRP A 231 -13.37 -28.73 -7.57
N TYR A 232 -14.65 -28.39 -7.74
CA TYR A 232 -15.11 -27.47 -8.78
C TYR A 232 -15.92 -26.35 -8.14
N CYS A 233 -15.75 -25.12 -8.62
CA CYS A 233 -16.49 -23.98 -8.10
C CYS A 233 -17.98 -24.03 -8.47
N PRO A 234 -18.87 -23.32 -7.76
CA PRO A 234 -20.31 -23.31 -8.05
C PRO A 234 -20.66 -22.87 -9.47
N CYS A 235 -19.81 -22.05 -10.10
CA CYS A 235 -19.96 -21.65 -11.51
C CYS A 235 -19.64 -22.80 -12.45
N CYS A 236 -18.50 -23.49 -12.28
CA CYS A 236 -18.12 -24.63 -13.12
C CYS A 236 -19.06 -25.84 -12.94
N ILE A 237 -19.57 -26.09 -11.72
CA ILE A 237 -20.57 -27.14 -11.49
C ILE A 237 -21.87 -26.87 -12.27
N LYS A 238 -22.31 -25.60 -12.34
CA LYS A 238 -23.54 -25.22 -13.08
C LYS A 238 -23.35 -25.38 -14.59
N GLU A 239 -22.20 -24.97 -15.12
CA GLU A 239 -21.89 -25.11 -16.55
C GLU A 239 -21.77 -26.57 -16.98
N MET A 240 -21.16 -27.43 -16.15
CA MET A 240 -21.09 -28.87 -16.43
C MET A 240 -22.46 -29.58 -16.38
N ARG A 241 -23.45 -29.03 -15.66
CA ARG A 241 -24.80 -29.60 -15.58
C ARG A 241 -25.73 -29.15 -16.71
N LYS A 242 -25.37 -28.10 -17.44
CA LYS A 242 -26.14 -27.57 -18.57
C LYS A 242 -25.74 -28.18 -19.92
N LYS A 243 -24.72 -29.03 -19.94
CA LYS A 243 -24.18 -29.70 -21.11
C LYS A 243 -24.51 -31.20 -21.06
#